data_AF-A0A839NSV9-F1
#
_entry.id   AF-A0A839NSV9-F1
#
_cell.length_a   1.000
_cell.length_b   1.000
_cell.length_c   1.000
_cell.angle_alpha   90.00
_cell.angle_beta   90.00
_cell.angle_gamma   90.00
#
_symmetry.space_group_name_H-M   'P 1'
#
loop_
_entity.id
_entity.type
_entity.pdbx_description
1 polymer ?
#
loop_
_entity_poly.entity_id
_entity_poly.type
_entity_poly.pdbx_seq_one_letter_code
_entity_poly.pdbx_strand_id
1 'polypeptide(L)'
;MQAEILPLEPDPDHTGVGKSRCLHCAYTGTTVAIPKVFYLKILKGMELTINHQLRFFEQPPTSLEGLMLLEFPEKSKGIAVAINNQVIPKTAWATTKLQHQDSILIIAATQGG
;
A
#
# COMPACT_ATOMS: atom_id res chain seq x y z
N MET A 1 -54.95 -24.32 22.75
CA MET A 1 -53.95 -23.24 22.79
C MET A 1 -53.08 -23.41 21.56
N GLN A 2 -53.52 -22.85 20.43
CA GLN A 2 -52.81 -22.97 19.16
C GLN A 2 -51.86 -21.77 19.04
N ALA A 3 -50.58 -22.07 18.81
CA ALA A 3 -49.59 -21.10 18.38
C ALA A 3 -49.71 -20.98 16.86
N GLU A 4 -50.06 -19.78 16.40
CA GLU A 4 -50.10 -19.45 14.99
C GLU A 4 -48.75 -18.87 14.59
N ILE A 5 -48.05 -19.59 13.71
CA ILE A 5 -46.75 -19.23 13.15
C ILE A 5 -47.03 -18.27 12.00
N LEU A 6 -46.61 -17.01 12.13
CA LEU A 6 -46.64 -16.07 11.01
C LEU A 6 -45.70 -16.58 9.89
N PRO A 7 -46.15 -16.65 8.63
CA PRO A 7 -45.27 -16.95 7.51
C PRO A 7 -44.29 -15.79 7.33
N LEU A 8 -43.00 -16.06 7.49
CA LEU A 8 -41.93 -15.17 7.03
C LEU A 8 -42.00 -15.13 5.50
N GLU A 9 -42.34 -13.96 4.95
CA GLU A 9 -42.26 -13.71 3.51
C GLU A 9 -40.79 -13.83 3.05
N PRO A 10 -40.49 -14.58 1.99
CA PRO A 10 -39.13 -14.71 1.48
C PRO A 10 -38.71 -13.43 0.73
N ASP A 11 -37.59 -12.84 1.15
CA ASP A 11 -36.93 -11.75 0.44
C ASP A 11 -36.60 -12.17 -1.01
N PRO A 12 -37.13 -11.47 -2.03
CA PRO A 12 -36.86 -11.81 -3.42
C PRO A 12 -35.60 -11.09 -3.90
N ASP A 13 -34.42 -11.43 -3.36
CA ASP A 13 -33.18 -11.03 -4.04
C ASP A 13 -31.96 -11.92 -3.72
N HIS A 14 -32.00 -13.14 -4.25
CA HIS A 14 -30.79 -13.93 -4.45
C HIS A 14 -30.73 -14.44 -5.89
N THR A 15 -30.06 -13.70 -6.78
CA THR A 15 -29.33 -14.33 -7.90
C THR A 15 -27.97 -13.66 -8.07
N GLY A 16 -26.91 -14.43 -7.80
CA GLY A 16 -25.53 -14.01 -7.97
C GLY A 16 -25.12 -13.87 -9.43
N VAL A 17 -24.32 -12.85 -9.72
CA VAL A 17 -23.40 -12.82 -10.87
C VAL A 17 -22.17 -12.01 -10.45
N GLY A 18 -21.00 -12.64 -10.50
CA GLY A 18 -19.74 -11.94 -10.32
C GLY A 18 -19.56 -10.87 -11.41
N LYS A 19 -18.95 -9.75 -11.05
CA LYS A 19 -18.28 -8.85 -12.00
C LYS A 19 -17.36 -7.92 -11.22
N SER A 20 -16.07 -8.03 -11.51
CA SER A 20 -15.05 -7.04 -11.23
C SER A 20 -15.63 -5.64 -11.38
N ARG A 21 -15.70 -4.89 -10.27
CA ARG A 21 -15.87 -3.45 -10.37
C ARG A 21 -14.50 -2.83 -10.61
N CYS A 22 -14.10 -2.86 -11.88
CA CYS A 22 -13.33 -1.74 -12.43
C CYS A 22 -14.21 -0.51 -12.30
N LEU A 23 -13.93 0.35 -11.32
CA LEU A 23 -14.49 1.69 -11.28
C LEU A 23 -13.78 2.52 -12.36
N HIS A 24 -14.44 2.59 -13.51
CA HIS A 24 -14.64 3.79 -14.29
C HIS A 24 -13.63 4.93 -14.01
N CYS A 25 -12.51 4.87 -14.72
CA CYS A 25 -11.69 6.04 -14.99
C CYS A 25 -12.45 6.85 -16.04
N ALA A 26 -13.15 7.91 -15.61
CA ALA A 26 -13.69 8.91 -16.52
C ALA A 26 -12.51 9.70 -17.11
N TYR A 27 -11.91 9.17 -18.18
CA TYR A 27 -10.96 9.88 -19.02
C TYR A 27 -11.74 10.90 -19.84
N THR A 28 -11.98 12.07 -19.26
CA THR A 28 -12.29 13.25 -20.07
C THR A 28 -11.02 13.59 -20.82
N GLY A 29 -11.07 13.38 -22.14
CA GLY A 29 -10.00 13.70 -23.07
C GLY A 29 -9.69 15.19 -23.02
N THR A 30 -8.72 15.56 -22.20
CA THR A 30 -7.90 16.74 -22.41
C THR A 30 -6.56 16.24 -22.92
N THR A 31 -6.27 16.50 -24.19
CA THR A 31 -4.95 16.33 -24.76
C THR A 31 -4.02 17.35 -24.12
N VAL A 32 -3.54 17.03 -22.92
CA VAL A 32 -2.44 17.76 -22.31
C VAL A 32 -1.22 17.48 -23.20
N ALA A 33 -0.84 18.46 -24.00
CA ALA A 33 0.43 18.43 -24.73
C ALA A 33 1.55 18.47 -23.68
N ILE A 34 1.97 17.28 -23.25
CA ILE A 34 3.02 17.13 -22.24
C ILE A 34 4.33 17.61 -22.88
N PRO A 35 4.96 18.69 -22.39
CA PRO A 35 6.23 19.16 -22.96
C PRO A 35 7.27 18.05 -22.87
N LYS A 36 8.08 17.84 -23.92
CA LYS A 36 9.13 16.79 -23.99
C LYS A 36 10.11 16.78 -22.81
N VAL A 37 10.21 17.88 -22.06
CA VAL A 37 11.01 18.00 -20.83
C VAL A 37 10.43 17.20 -19.65
N PHE A 38 9.11 16.96 -19.64
CA PHE A 38 8.41 16.21 -18.60
C PHE A 38 8.69 14.70 -18.72
N TYR A 39 8.82 14.19 -19.95
CA TYR A 39 9.03 12.76 -20.23
C TYR A 39 10.40 12.25 -19.76
N LEU A 40 11.40 13.13 -19.65
CA LEU A 40 12.75 12.77 -19.18
C LEU A 40 12.83 12.59 -17.65
N LYS A 41 11.83 13.09 -16.90
CA LYS A 41 11.84 13.10 -15.42
C LYS A 41 11.21 11.84 -14.79
N ILE A 42 10.51 11.03 -15.59
CA ILE A 42 9.75 9.85 -15.14
C ILE A 42 10.64 8.58 -15.02
N LEU A 43 11.86 8.58 -15.58
CA LEU A 43 12.74 7.39 -15.60
C LEU A 43 13.47 7.09 -14.27
N LYS A 44 13.23 7.84 -13.18
CA LYS A 44 13.92 7.66 -11.89
C LYS A 44 13.00 7.21 -10.75
N GLY A 45 11.78 6.79 -11.05
CA GLY A 45 10.90 6.25 -10.02
C GLY A 45 11.34 4.87 -9.54
N MET A 46 10.98 4.50 -8.30
CA MET A 46 11.14 3.12 -7.82
C MET A 46 9.83 2.56 -7.28
N GLU A 47 9.64 1.26 -7.44
CA GLU A 47 8.53 0.53 -6.85
C GLU A 47 9.04 -0.19 -5.60
N LEU A 48 8.28 -0.13 -4.52
CA LEU A 48 8.54 -0.88 -3.30
C LEU A 48 7.27 -1.61 -2.88
N THR A 49 7.41 -2.78 -2.29
CA THR A 49 6.31 -3.43 -1.58
C THR A 49 6.45 -3.10 -0.11
N ILE A 50 5.56 -2.31 0.48
CA ILE A 50 5.60 -1.94 1.90
C ILE A 50 4.37 -2.55 2.57
N ASN A 51 4.57 -3.40 3.59
CA ASN A 51 3.48 -4.09 4.30
C ASN A 51 2.49 -4.76 3.34
N HIS A 52 3.02 -5.50 2.36
CA HIS A 52 2.25 -6.19 1.30
C HIS A 52 1.52 -5.27 0.31
N GLN A 53 1.74 -3.95 0.36
CA GLN A 53 1.17 -3.00 -0.59
C GLN A 53 2.25 -2.49 -1.55
N LEU A 54 2.01 -2.63 -2.85
CA LEU A 54 2.88 -2.03 -3.87
C LEU A 54 2.71 -0.50 -3.86
N ARG A 55 3.83 0.21 -3.84
CA ARG A 55 3.91 1.68 -3.84
C ARG A 55 4.95 2.14 -4.86
N PHE A 56 4.61 3.18 -5.60
CA PHE A 56 5.52 3.84 -6.53
C PHE A 56 5.99 5.18 -5.96
N PHE A 57 7.30 5.42 -6.01
CA PHE A 57 7.95 6.65 -5.57
C PHE A 57 8.57 7.35 -6.76
N GLU A 58 8.06 8.52 -7.14
CA GLU A 58 8.69 9.38 -8.16
C GLU A 58 10.07 9.87 -7.71
N GLN A 59 10.22 10.14 -6.42
CA GLN A 59 11.47 10.53 -5.76
C GLN A 59 11.74 9.54 -4.62
N PRO A 60 12.48 8.45 -4.91
CA PRO A 60 12.69 7.41 -3.93
C PRO A 60 13.57 7.89 -2.75
N PRO A 61 13.23 7.53 -1.49
CA PRO A 61 14.18 7.69 -0.40
C PRO A 61 15.43 6.85 -0.65
N THR A 62 16.60 7.43 -0.38
CA THR A 62 17.90 6.80 -0.64
C THR A 62 18.28 5.75 0.41
N SER A 63 17.69 5.82 1.60
CA SER A 63 17.95 4.91 2.71
C SER A 63 16.66 4.44 3.38
N LEU A 64 16.77 3.32 4.11
CA LEU A 64 15.67 2.82 4.92
C LEU A 64 15.23 3.84 5.98
N GLU A 65 16.17 4.57 6.58
CA GLU A 65 15.84 5.65 7.52
C GLU A 65 15.01 6.77 6.86
N GLY A 66 15.37 7.17 5.63
CA GLY A 66 14.59 8.17 4.89
C GLY A 66 13.16 7.73 4.61
N LEU A 67 12.96 6.45 4.30
CA LEU A 67 11.62 5.89 4.15
C LEU A 67 10.83 5.91 5.47
N MET A 68 11.47 5.53 6.57
CA MET A 68 10.83 5.51 7.89
C MET A 68 10.44 6.92 8.36
N LEU A 69 11.23 7.94 8.06
CA LEU A 69 10.89 9.34 8.35
C LEU A 69 9.69 9.84 7.53
N LEU A 70 9.56 9.37 6.28
CA LEU A 70 8.45 9.74 5.40
C LEU A 70 7.13 9.10 5.85
N GLU A 71 7.14 7.80 6.14
CA GLU A 71 5.93 7.04 6.45
C GLU A 71 5.57 7.07 7.94
N PHE A 72 6.57 7.18 8.83
CA PHE A 72 6.40 7.07 10.29
C PHE A 72 7.22 8.11 11.07
N PRO A 73 7.01 9.43 10.85
CA PRO A 73 7.81 10.49 11.46
C PRO A 73 7.83 10.47 12.99
N GLU A 74 6.76 10.00 13.63
CA GLU A 74 6.63 10.01 15.10
C GLU A 74 6.93 8.66 15.77
N LYS A 75 7.18 7.59 15.01
CA LYS A 75 7.33 6.23 15.56
C LYS A 75 8.71 5.66 15.27
N SER A 76 9.63 5.86 16.21
CA SER A 76 10.99 5.28 16.14
C SER A 76 11.25 4.20 17.20
N LYS A 77 10.32 3.99 18.13
CA LYS A 77 10.43 3.03 19.22
C LYS A 77 9.54 1.82 18.96
N GLY A 78 10.07 0.64 19.25
CA GLY A 78 9.34 -0.62 19.09
C GLY A 78 9.00 -0.96 17.65
N ILE A 79 9.78 -0.51 16.66
CA ILE A 79 9.60 -0.93 15.27
C ILE A 79 10.77 -1.80 14.84
N ALA A 80 10.46 -2.97 14.28
CA ALA A 80 11.38 -3.79 13.52
C ALA A 80 11.05 -3.66 12.02
N VAL A 81 12.08 -3.64 11.18
CA VAL A 81 11.92 -3.59 9.73
C VAL A 81 12.69 -4.74 9.10
N ALA A 82 12.07 -5.42 8.14
CA ALA A 82 12.72 -6.40 7.31
C ALA A 82 12.67 -5.98 5.84
N ILE A 83 13.77 -6.18 5.11
CA ILE A 83 13.87 -6.02 3.66
C ILE A 83 14.13 -7.40 3.06
N ASN A 84 13.32 -7.82 2.09
CA ASN A 84 13.45 -9.10 1.40
C ASN A 84 13.60 -10.28 2.39
N ASN A 85 12.71 -10.31 3.40
CA ASN A 85 12.69 -11.31 4.47
C ASN A 85 13.90 -11.28 5.43
N GLN A 86 14.78 -10.28 5.36
CA GLN A 86 15.90 -10.10 6.28
C GLN A 86 15.67 -8.92 7.21
N VAL A 87 15.75 -9.16 8.52
CA VAL A 87 15.59 -8.11 9.54
C VAL A 87 16.80 -7.18 9.51
N ILE A 88 16.56 -5.88 9.35
CA ILE A 88 17.60 -4.85 9.33
C ILE A 88 17.66 -4.18 10.71
N PRO A 89 18.78 -4.27 11.44
CA PRO A 89 18.92 -3.64 12.75
C PRO A 89 18.86 -2.11 12.60
N LYS A 90 18.29 -1.43 13.59
CA LYS A 90 18.09 0.03 13.57
C LYS A 90 19.37 0.82 13.29
N THR A 91 20.51 0.34 13.79
CA THR A 91 21.83 0.96 13.56
C THR A 91 22.26 0.95 12.09
N ALA A 92 21.69 0.06 11.27
CA ALA A 92 21.99 -0.04 9.84
C ALA A 92 20.98 0.71 8.96
N TRP A 93 19.92 1.32 9.51
CA TRP A 93 18.87 1.94 8.69
C TRP A 93 19.38 3.12 7.84
N ALA A 94 20.28 3.93 8.40
CA ALA A 94 20.88 5.06 7.70
C ALA A 94 21.77 4.63 6.51
N THR A 95 22.43 3.47 6.61
CA THR A 95 23.37 2.95 5.61
C THR A 95 22.75 1.95 4.63
N THR A 96 21.59 1.39 4.98
CA THR A 96 20.85 0.45 4.13
C THR A 96 20.17 1.22 3.01
N LYS A 97 20.65 1.02 1.78
CA LYS A 97 20.06 1.60 0.57
C LYS A 97 18.88 0.75 0.11
N LEU A 98 17.82 1.42 -0.33
CA LEU A 98 16.66 0.76 -0.92
C LEU A 98 16.87 0.58 -2.42
N GLN A 99 16.41 -0.56 -2.92
CA GLN A 99 16.46 -0.91 -4.33
C GLN A 99 15.05 -1.00 -4.91
N HIS A 100 14.98 -0.86 -6.23
CA HIS A 100 13.74 -1.09 -6.95
C HIS A 100 13.24 -2.52 -6.68
N GLN A 101 11.93 -2.65 -6.42
CA GLN A 101 11.21 -3.88 -6.09
C GLN A 101 11.55 -4.51 -4.74
N ASP A 102 12.22 -3.80 -3.83
CA ASP A 102 12.42 -4.31 -2.48
C ASP A 102 11.08 -4.54 -1.75
N SER A 103 11.01 -5.65 -1.03
CA SER A 103 9.87 -6.00 -0.17
C SER A 103 10.19 -5.66 1.28
N ILE A 104 9.51 -4.64 1.79
CA ILE A 104 9.72 -4.05 3.11
C ILE A 104 8.54 -4.43 4.00
N LEU A 105 8.83 -5.11 5.09
CA LEU A 105 7.87 -5.44 6.13
C LEU A 105 8.20 -4.65 7.39
N ILE A 106 7.23 -3.88 7.89
CA ILE A 106 7.37 -3.04 9.06
C ILE A 106 6.49 -3.62 10.16
N ILE A 107 7.11 -4.05 11.24
CA ILE A 107 6.45 -4.67 12.37
C ILE A 107 6.59 -3.73 13.56
N ALA A 108 5.47 -3.13 13.98
CA ALA A 108 5.43 -2.39 15.22
C ALA A 108 5.10 -3.35 16.37
N ALA A 109 5.88 -3.28 17.45
CA ALA A 109 5.55 -3.89 18.73
C ALA A 109 4.20 -3.33 19.18
N THR A 110 3.17 -4.17 19.12
CA THR A 110 1.96 -3.94 19.88
C THR A 110 2.36 -4.07 21.35
N GLN A 111 2.01 -3.09 22.19
CA GLN A 111 2.12 -3.27 23.63
C GLN A 111 1.14 -4.39 24.03
N GLY A 112 1.64 -5.62 24.10
CA GLY A 112 0.95 -6.75 24.71
C GLY A 112 1.33 -6.81 26.18
N GLY A 113 0.34 -6.71 27.06
CA GLY A 113 0.43 -7.15 28.45
C GLY A 113 0.09 -8.63 28.54
#